data_AF-A0A9X0CUG7-F1
#
_entry.id   AF-A0A9X0CUG7-F1
#
_cell.length_a   1.000
_cell.length_b   1.000
_cell.length_c   1.000
_cell.angle_alpha   90.00
_cell.angle_beta   90.00
_cell.angle_gamma   90.00
#
_symmetry.space_group_name_H-M   'P 1'
#
loop_
_entity.id
_entity.type
_entity.pdbx_description
1 polymer ?
#
loop_
_entity_poly.entity_id
_entity_poly.type
_entity_poly.pdbx_seq_one_letter_code
_entity_poly.pdbx_strand_id
1 'polypeptide(L)'
;MPVDNRRIVGPEVTQPVVIGGEKRANKSLISSEGLRKDGRKVDQLRPMFLRSGVVSQARGSAYIEMQRTKVTCAVYPYNDVKTVRQKPG
;
A
#
# COMPACT_ATOMS: atom_id res chain seq x y z
N MET A 1 -2.18 -22.19 -18.32
CA MET A 1 -2.48 -21.99 -16.88
C MET A 1 -3.98 -21.91 -16.72
N PRO A 2 -4.55 -22.34 -15.58
CA PRO A 2 -5.99 -22.19 -15.33
C PRO A 2 -6.35 -20.70 -15.36
N VAL A 3 -7.39 -20.35 -16.13
CA VAL A 3 -7.90 -18.98 -16.20
C VAL A 3 -8.63 -18.67 -14.89
N ASP A 4 -8.31 -17.53 -14.27
CA ASP A 4 -9.00 -17.07 -13.05
C ASP A 4 -10.41 -16.59 -13.40
N ASN A 5 -11.40 -17.49 -13.31
CA ASN A 5 -12.81 -17.20 -13.60
C ASN A 5 -13.49 -16.29 -12.57
N ARG A 6 -12.80 -15.88 -11.48
CA ARG A 6 -13.37 -14.99 -10.44
C ARG A 6 -13.00 -13.52 -10.63
N ARG A 7 -12.26 -13.20 -11.69
CA ARG A 7 -11.82 -11.83 -12.02
C ARG A 7 -12.11 -11.52 -13.49
N ILE A 8 -12.19 -10.23 -13.81
CA ILE A 8 -12.22 -9.81 -15.20
C ILE A 8 -10.86 -10.15 -15.81
N VAL A 9 -10.88 -10.94 -16.87
CA VAL A 9 -9.67 -11.39 -17.56
C VAL A 9 -9.16 -10.21 -18.40
N GLY A 10 -7.99 -9.69 -18.00
CA GLY A 10 -7.26 -8.72 -18.82
C GLY A 10 -6.70 -9.38 -20.10
N PRO A 11 -6.10 -8.61 -21.01
CA PRO A 11 -5.43 -9.18 -22.18
C PRO A 11 -4.35 -10.18 -21.75
N GLU A 12 -4.16 -11.24 -22.53
CA GLU A 12 -3.16 -12.29 -22.27
C GLU A 12 -1.74 -11.72 -22.13
N VAL A 13 -1.46 -10.62 -22.83
CA VAL A 13 -0.23 -9.86 -22.72
C VAL A 13 -0.56 -8.48 -22.15
N THR A 14 -0.07 -8.21 -20.95
CA THR A 14 -0.10 -6.89 -20.32
C THR A 14 1.29 -6.27 -20.41
N GLN A 15 1.48 -5.28 -21.28
CA GLN A 15 2.72 -4.50 -21.31
C GLN A 15 2.54 -3.26 -20.43
N PRO A 16 3.43 -3.01 -19.45
CA PRO A 16 3.40 -1.75 -18.72
C PRO A 16 3.71 -0.60 -19.67
N VAL A 17 3.04 0.54 -19.50
CA VAL A 17 3.40 1.75 -20.23
C VAL A 17 4.81 2.17 -19.81
N VAL A 18 5.78 2.01 -20.70
CA VAL A 18 7.15 2.46 -20.46
C VAL A 18 7.21 3.96 -20.70
N ILE A 19 6.89 4.73 -19.67
CA ILE A 19 7.24 6.14 -19.61
C ILE A 19 8.71 6.16 -19.21
N GLY A 20 9.61 6.58 -20.12
CA GLY A 20 11.06 6.49 -19.98
C GLY A 20 11.55 6.79 -18.56
N GLY A 21 11.89 5.74 -17.82
CA GLY A 21 12.35 5.83 -16.45
C GLY A 21 13.82 5.46 -16.39
N GLU A 22 14.66 6.38 -15.93
CA GLU A 22 16.05 6.07 -15.62
C GLU A 22 16.12 4.86 -14.67
N LYS A 23 16.96 3.89 -15.01
CA LYS A 23 17.25 2.76 -14.11
C LYS A 23 17.74 3.33 -12.79
N ARG A 24 17.19 2.86 -11.67
CA ARG A 24 17.64 3.24 -10.33
C ARG A 24 19.09 2.81 -10.16
N ALA A 25 20.02 3.70 -10.46
CA ALA A 25 21.43 3.51 -10.15
C ALA A 25 21.60 3.41 -8.64
N ASN A 26 22.63 2.69 -8.19
CA ASN A 26 23.07 2.65 -6.80
C ASN A 26 23.59 4.03 -6.38
N LYS A 27 22.67 4.95 -6.12
CA LYS A 27 22.94 6.30 -5.65
C LYS A 27 23.01 6.27 -4.13
N SER A 28 24.13 6.79 -3.59
CA SER A 28 24.38 6.95 -2.15
C SER A 28 23.11 7.39 -1.40
N LEU A 29 22.89 6.82 -0.22
CA LEU A 29 21.74 7.15 0.64
C LEU A 29 21.84 8.56 1.25
N ILE A 30 23.07 9.06 1.34
CA ILE A 30 23.42 10.35 1.93
C ILE A 30 24.19 11.15 0.87
N SER A 31 23.84 12.43 0.72
CA SER A 31 24.51 13.40 -0.14
C SER A 31 25.91 13.74 0.39
N SER A 32 26.76 14.33 -0.44
CA SER A 32 28.05 14.89 -0.03
C SER A 32 27.93 15.94 1.09
N GLU A 33 26.77 16.59 1.17
CA GLU A 33 26.41 17.58 2.20
C GLU A 33 25.87 16.95 3.50
N GLY A 34 25.87 15.62 3.62
CA GLY A 34 25.36 14.91 4.81
C GLY A 34 23.83 14.83 4.89
N LEU A 35 23.12 15.28 3.86
CA LEU A 35 21.65 15.25 3.78
C LEU A 35 21.12 13.93 3.22
N ARG A 36 19.95 13.50 3.68
CA ARG A 36 19.22 12.35 3.14
C ARG A 36 18.66 12.67 1.75
N LYS A 37 18.25 11.64 0.99
CA LYS A 37 17.65 11.77 -0.36
C LYS A 37 16.46 12.73 -0.45
N ASP A 38 15.80 13.01 0.66
CA ASP A 38 14.65 13.91 0.76
C ASP A 38 15.00 15.29 1.35
N GLY A 39 16.30 15.65 1.40
CA GLY A 39 16.79 16.97 1.82
C GLY A 39 16.85 17.19 3.33
N ARG A 40 16.50 16.19 4.12
CA ARG A 40 16.50 16.26 5.60
C ARG A 40 17.85 15.84 6.18
N LYS A 41 18.19 16.37 7.35
CA LYS A 41 19.34 15.87 8.12
C LYS A 41 19.10 14.46 8.67
N VAL A 42 20.15 13.78 9.10
CA VAL A 42 20.07 12.39 9.61
C VAL A 42 19.29 12.29 10.92
N ASP A 43 19.36 13.34 11.75
CA ASP A 43 18.66 13.52 13.03
C ASP A 43 17.22 14.05 12.87
N GLN A 44 16.85 14.58 11.70
CA GLN A 44 15.54 15.16 11.46
C GLN A 44 14.49 14.11 11.10
N LEU A 45 13.40 14.06 11.86
CA LEU A 45 12.25 13.18 11.58
C LEU A 45 11.54 13.52 10.27
N ARG A 46 10.82 12.53 9.73
CA ARG A 46 10.04 12.71 8.49
C ARG A 46 8.70 13.37 8.86
N PRO A 47 8.19 14.32 8.05
CA PRO A 47 6.82 14.80 8.23
C PRO A 47 5.85 13.63 8.20
N MET A 48 5.06 13.50 9.27
CA MET A 48 4.13 12.41 9.47
C MET A 48 2.72 12.93 9.70
N PHE A 49 1.76 12.30 9.04
CA PHE A 49 0.34 12.54 9.26
C PHE A 49 -0.31 11.23 9.70
N LEU A 50 -1.08 11.29 10.79
CA LEU A 50 -1.74 10.16 11.41
C LEU A 50 -3.22 10.45 11.59
N ARG A 51 -4.07 9.50 11.20
CA ARG A 51 -5.51 9.59 11.45
C ARG A 51 -6.08 8.22 11.79
N SER A 52 -6.70 8.09 12.96
CA SER A 52 -7.48 6.90 13.33
C SER A 52 -8.92 7.00 12.82
N GLY A 53 -9.60 5.86 12.68
CA GLY A 53 -11.02 5.80 12.33
C GLY A 53 -11.34 6.19 10.88
N VAL A 54 -10.41 5.93 9.95
CA VAL A 54 -10.57 6.28 8.52
C VAL A 54 -11.46 5.32 7.73
N VAL A 55 -11.57 4.07 8.17
CA VAL A 55 -12.46 3.05 7.59
C VAL A 55 -13.66 2.89 8.50
N SER A 56 -14.85 3.26 8.03
CA SER A 56 -16.09 3.27 8.81
C SER A 56 -16.64 1.86 9.07
N GLN A 57 -16.36 0.90 8.19
CA GLN A 57 -16.83 -0.50 8.33
C GLN A 57 -15.96 -1.33 9.28
N ALA A 58 -14.77 -0.86 9.65
CA ALA A 58 -13.84 -1.58 10.51
C ALA A 58 -14.08 -1.21 11.98
N ARG A 59 -13.83 -2.15 12.91
CA ARG A 59 -13.92 -1.88 14.35
C ARG A 59 -12.82 -0.90 14.79
N GLY A 60 -11.65 -1.00 14.17
CA GLY A 60 -10.57 -0.03 14.31
C GLY A 60 -9.86 0.17 12.98
N SER A 61 -9.39 1.37 12.71
CA SER A 61 -8.60 1.66 11.51
C SER A 61 -7.63 2.80 11.73
N ALA A 62 -6.57 2.85 10.94
CA ALA A 62 -5.55 3.88 10.99
C ALA A 62 -5.00 4.18 9.58
N TYR A 63 -4.73 5.45 9.33
CA TYR A 63 -4.03 5.95 8.16
C TYR A 63 -2.73 6.62 8.61
N ILE A 64 -1.63 6.28 7.95
CA ILE A 64 -0.32 6.85 8.19
C ILE A 64 0.26 7.33 6.86
N GLU A 65 0.73 8.57 6.85
CA GLU A 65 1.44 9.16 5.73
C GLU A 65 2.80 9.69 6.16
N MET A 66 3.82 9.33 5.39
CA MET A 66 5.21 9.71 5.55
C MET A 66 5.79 10.08 4.18
N GLN A 67 5.54 11.31 3.74
CA GLN A 67 5.85 11.80 2.39
C GLN A 67 5.18 10.92 1.32
N ARG A 68 5.99 10.21 0.50
CA ARG A 68 5.51 9.34 -0.59
C ARG A 68 4.95 8.00 -0.09
N THR A 69 5.20 7.65 1.17
CA THR A 69 4.70 6.41 1.77
C THR A 69 3.34 6.69 2.42
N LYS A 70 2.30 6.01 1.94
CA LYS A 70 0.93 6.10 2.48
C LYS A 70 0.43 4.68 2.77
N VAL A 71 -0.05 4.45 3.97
CA VAL A 71 -0.48 3.12 4.43
C VAL A 71 -1.80 3.25 5.19
N THR A 72 -2.72 2.34 4.91
CA THR A 72 -4.01 2.21 5.61
C THR A 72 -4.11 0.84 6.24
N CYS A 73 -4.53 0.78 7.50
CA CYS A 73 -4.75 -0.43 8.27
C CYS A 73 -6.19 -0.48 8.76
N ALA A 74 -6.80 -1.67 8.74
CA ALA A 74 -8.14 -1.93 9.28
C ALA A 74 -8.12 -3.23 10.10
N VAL A 75 -8.77 -3.19 11.27
CA VAL A 75 -8.89 -4.32 12.19
C VAL A 75 -10.35 -4.77 12.21
N TYR A 76 -10.56 -6.01 11.82
CA TYR A 76 -11.85 -6.69 11.92
C TYR A 76 -11.75 -7.74 13.03
N PRO A 77 -12.68 -7.75 14.00
CA PRO A 77 -12.71 -8.80 15.00
C PRO A 77 -12.94 -10.16 14.33
N TYR A 78 -12.47 -11.22 14.98
CA TYR A 78 -12.85 -12.57 14.60
C TYR A 78 -14.35 -12.72 14.83
N ASN A 79 -15.10 -12.70 13.74
CA ASN A 79 -16.51 -13.06 13.77
C ASN A 79 -16.57 -14.56 13.52
N ASP A 80 -17.10 -15.32 14.47
CA ASP A 80 -17.48 -16.72 14.23
C ASP A 80 -18.31 -16.76 12.94
N VAL A 81 -17.84 -17.55 11.99
CA VAL A 81 -18.45 -17.66 10.66
C VAL A 81 -19.89 -18.11 10.88
N LYS A 82 -20.88 -17.25 10.61
CA LYS A 82 -22.27 -17.71 10.51
C LYS A 82 -22.29 -18.74 9.39
N THR A 83 -22.44 -20.01 9.74
CA THR A 83 -22.67 -21.09 8.80
C THR A 83 -23.88 -20.71 7.95
N VAL A 84 -23.65 -20.24 6.73
CA VAL A 84 -24.73 -20.00 5.77
C VAL A 84 -25.25 -21.38 5.42
N ARG A 85 -26.38 -21.78 6.03
CA ARG A 85 -27.20 -22.86 5.46
C ARG A 85 -27.60 -22.38 4.07
N GLN A 86 -26.93 -22.89 3.04
CA GLN A 86 -27.43 -22.78 1.68
C GLN A 86 -28.80 -23.46 1.70
N LYS A 87 -29.88 -22.69 1.49
CA LYS A 87 -31.19 -23.28 1.21
C LYS A 87 -31.06 -23.99 -0.14
N PRO A 88 -31.36 -25.30 -0.23
CA PRO A 88 -31.55 -25.93 -1.52
C PRO A 88 -32.83 -25.33 -2.14
N GLY A 89 -32.68 -24.75 -3.32
CA GLY A 89 -33.76 -24.34 -4.21
C GLY A 89 -33.45 -24.90 -5.59
#